data_AF-A0A6M3LJE1-F1
#
_entry.id   AF-A0A6M3LJE1-F1
#
_cell.length_a   1.000
_cell.length_b   1.000
_cell.length_c   1.000
_cell.angle_alpha   90.00
_cell.angle_beta   90.00
_cell.angle_gamma   90.00
#
_symmetry.space_group_name_H-M   'P 1'
#
loop_
_entity.id
_entity.type
_entity.pdbx_description
1 polymer ?
#
loop_
_entity_poly.entity_id
_entity_poly.type
_entity_poly.pdbx_seq_one_letter_code
_entity_poly.pdbx_strand_id
1 'polypeptide(L)' 'MPEKMHKALKKQAKKKGLTGKRKDAYVWGTMNKIKKGKK' A
#
# COMPACT_ATOMS: atom_id res chain seq x y z
N MET A 1 -6.23 2.89 10.34
CA MET A 1 -6.09 2.82 8.86
C MET A 1 -7.40 2.36 8.27
N PRO A 2 -7.85 2.89 7.12
CA PRO A 2 -8.97 2.27 6.40
C PRO A 2 -8.57 0.86 5.96
N GLU A 3 -9.09 -0.15 6.65
CA GLU A 3 -8.74 -1.56 6.44
C GLU A 3 -8.95 -2.03 5.01
N LYS A 4 -9.98 -1.52 4.35
CA LYS A 4 -10.33 -1.83 2.96
C LYS A 4 -9.20 -1.45 1.99
N MET A 5 -8.64 -0.26 2.17
CA MET A 5 -7.57 0.26 1.32
C MET A 5 -6.25 -0.50 1.52
N HIS A 6 -5.93 -0.80 2.78
CA HIS A 6 -4.75 -1.60 3.11
C HIS A 6 -4.83 -3.02 2.50
N LYS A 7 -5.99 -3.66 2.57
CA LYS A 7 -6.24 -4.97 1.94
C LYS A 7 -6.13 -4.89 0.42
N ALA A 8 -6.67 -3.84 -0.22
CA ALA A 8 -6.56 -3.63 -1.66
C ALA A 8 -5.11 -3.44 -2.13
N LEU A 9 -4.34 -2.60 -1.44
CA LEU A 9 -2.92 -2.36 -1.74
C LEU A 9 -2.08 -3.62 -1.54
N LYS A 10 -2.36 -4.43 -0.50
CA LYS A 10 -1.70 -5.73 -0.32
C LYS A 10 -1.98 -6.70 -1.48
N LYS A 11 -3.23 -6.77 -1.97
CA LYS A 11 -3.58 -7.58 -3.15
C LYS A 11 -2.86 -7.08 -4.40
N GLN A 12 -2.78 -5.76 -4.59
CA GLN A 12 -2.10 -5.15 -5.74
C GLN A 12 -0.59 -5.37 -5.69
N ALA A 13 0.02 -5.26 -4.50
CA ALA A 13 1.42 -5.59 -4.29
C ALA A 13 1.71 -7.06 -4.59
N LYS A 14 0.83 -7.99 -4.16
CA LYS A 14 0.94 -9.41 -4.50
C LYS A 14 0.83 -9.65 -6.00
N LYS A 15 -0.11 -9.00 -6.70
CA LYS A 15 -0.23 -9.07 -8.17
C LYS A 15 1.02 -8.57 -8.90
N LYS A 16 1.71 -7.58 -8.32
CA LYS A 16 2.99 -7.06 -8.83
C LYS A 16 4.20 -7.95 -8.47
N GLY A 17 4.00 -9.10 -7.82
CA GLY A 17 5.09 -9.97 -7.38
C GLY A 17 5.91 -9.41 -6.23
N LEU A 18 5.42 -8.38 -5.52
CA LEU A 18 6.14 -7.80 -4.39
C LEU A 18 5.98 -8.68 -3.15
N THR A 19 7.11 -8.98 -2.52
CA THR A 19 7.19 -9.81 -1.30
C THR A 19 8.01 -9.10 -0.21
N GLY A 20 7.84 -9.55 1.04
CA GLY A 20 8.55 -9.04 2.21
C GLY A 20 8.56 -7.51 2.32
N LYS A 21 9.75 -6.95 2.55
CA LYS A 21 9.97 -5.50 2.75
C LYS A 21 9.49 -4.65 1.55
N ARG A 22 9.57 -5.16 0.32
CA ARG A 22 9.13 -4.43 -0.88
C ARG A 22 7.62 -4.28 -0.95
N LYS A 23 6.89 -5.31 -0.54
CA LYS A 23 5.43 -5.27 -0.42
C LYS A 23 5.01 -4.23 0.63
N ASP A 24 5.66 -4.24 1.78
CA ASP A 24 5.32 -3.31 2.86
C ASP A 24 5.66 -1.88 2.45
N ALA A 25 6.84 -1.63 1.87
CA ALA A 25 7.21 -0.30 1.35
C ALA A 25 6.20 0.22 0.31
N TYR A 26 5.72 -0.64 -0.59
CA TYR A 26 4.68 -0.26 -1.56
C TYR A 26 3.37 0.13 -0.88
N VAL A 27 2.91 -0.67 0.08
CA VAL A 27 1.65 -0.44 0.79
C VAL A 27 1.72 0.83 1.65
N TRP A 28 2.74 0.98 2.49
CA TRP A 28 2.91 2.12 3.38
C TRP A 28 3.26 3.40 2.62
N GLY A 29 4.13 3.31 1.61
CA GLY A 29 4.50 4.44 0.74
C GLY A 29 3.29 4.98 -0.02
N THR A 30 2.46 4.10 -0.58
CA THR A 30 1.23 4.52 -1.30
C THR A 30 0.21 5.14 -0.35
N MET A 31 0.03 4.59 0.84
CA MET A 31 -0.85 5.16 1.87
C MET A 31 -0.39 6.56 2.29
N ASN A 32 0.90 6.75 2.54
CA ASN A 32 1.46 8.05 2.92
C ASN A 32 1.34 9.08 1.80
N LYS A 33 1.56 8.68 0.54
CA LYS A 33 1.37 9.57 -0.61
C LYS A 33 -0.06 10.08 -0.70
N ILE A 34 -1.04 9.19 -0.54
CA ILE A 34 -2.46 9.55 -0.59
C ILE A 34 -2.87 10.42 0.61
N LYS A 35 -2.31 10.17 1.80
CA LYS A 35 -2.54 11.00 2.98
C LYS A 35 -1.98 12.42 2.80
N LYS A 36 -0.78 12.55 2.22
CA LYS A 36 -0.14 13.85 1.96
C LYS A 36 -0.83 14.65 0.87
N GLY A 37 -1.34 14.01 -0.18
CA GLY A 37 -2.05 14.68 -1.28
C GLY A 37 -3.49 15.08 -0.96
N LYS A 38 -4.02 14.74 0.23
CA LYS A 38 -5.35 15.13 0.70
C LYS A 38 -5.34 16.37 1.62
N LYS A 39 -4.19 17.05 1.73
CA LYS A 39 -4.01 18.23 2.57
C LYS A 39 -4.05 19.50 1.73
#